data_AF-A0A1G1D9L5-F1
#
_entry.id   AF-A0A1G1D9L5-F1
#
_cell.length_a   1.000
_cell.length_b   1.000
_cell.length_c   1.000
_cell.angle_alpha   90.00
_cell.angle_beta   90.00
_cell.angle_gamma   90.00
#
_symmetry.space_group_name_H-M   'P 1'
#
loop_
_entity.id
_entity.type
_entity.pdbx_description
1 polymer ?
#
loop_
_entity_poly.entity_id
_entity_poly.type
_entity_poly.pdbx_seq_one_letter_code
_entity_poly.pdbx_strand_id
1 'polypeptide(L)'
;MRNQLLPEFQKFLINRKLVPEKNVSFYAYWVSKFIVFLNNNKTMSKELRIEKFLAQLKTEKKASDWQVHQANESLQLYFDHFLKGDTTMIYTHVMRDMANAPKSLLDMLYKGKK
;
A
#
# COMPACT_ATOMS: atom_id res chain seq x y z
N MET A 1 -6.26 -9.49 -18.93
CA MET A 1 -6.20 -8.67 -17.70
C MET A 1 -5.16 -9.31 -16.80
N ARG A 2 -3.95 -8.74 -16.68
CA ARG A 2 -2.80 -9.41 -16.04
C ARG A 2 -2.53 -8.83 -14.64
N ASN A 3 -2.84 -9.62 -13.62
CA ASN A 3 -2.19 -9.73 -12.30
C ASN A 3 -1.34 -8.52 -11.83
N GLN A 4 -1.98 -7.49 -11.25
CA GLN A 4 -1.31 -6.52 -10.37
C GLN A 4 -1.51 -6.93 -8.92
N LEU A 5 -0.96 -8.08 -8.55
CA LEU A 5 -1.31 -8.73 -7.31
C LEU A 5 -0.06 -8.78 -6.46
N LEU A 6 0.13 -7.72 -5.64
CA LEU A 6 1.13 -7.56 -4.58
C LEU A 6 1.33 -8.89 -3.84
N PRO A 7 2.23 -9.78 -4.28
CA PRO A 7 2.18 -11.17 -3.86
C PRO A 7 2.68 -11.33 -2.43
N GLU A 8 3.61 -10.48 -2.00
CA GLU A 8 4.12 -10.40 -0.64
C GLU A 8 3.02 -9.90 0.31
N PHE A 9 2.25 -8.89 -0.10
CA PHE A 9 1.12 -8.41 0.69
C PHE A 9 0.03 -9.47 0.83
N GLN A 10 -0.29 -10.21 -0.24
CA GLN A 10 -1.25 -11.31 -0.16
C GLN A 10 -0.77 -12.42 0.76
N LYS A 11 0.49 -12.85 0.64
CA LYS A 11 1.10 -13.83 1.55
C LYS A 11 1.06 -13.33 2.99
N PHE A 12 1.34 -12.05 3.22
CA PHE A 12 1.26 -11.43 4.54
C PHE A 12 -0.16 -11.53 5.13
N LEU A 13 -1.18 -11.19 4.35
CA LEU A 13 -2.57 -11.27 4.76
C LEU A 13 -3.00 -12.70 5.11
N ILE A 14 -2.61 -13.68 4.28
CA ILE A 14 -2.91 -15.11 4.47
C ILE A 14 -2.21 -15.64 5.72
N ASN A 15 -0.90 -15.45 5.82
CA ASN A 15 -0.09 -16.01 6.90
C ASN A 15 -0.51 -15.49 8.28
N ARG A 16 -0.93 -14.24 8.35
CA ARG A 16 -1.42 -13.62 9.59
C ARG A 16 -2.92 -13.78 9.80
N LYS A 17 -3.64 -14.43 8.87
CA LYS A 17 -5.10 -14.63 8.90
C LYS A 17 -5.87 -13.32 9.14
N LEU A 18 -5.38 -12.21 8.56
CA LEU A 18 -5.96 -10.89 8.77
C LEU A 18 -7.28 -10.69 8.02
N VAL A 19 -7.46 -11.44 6.94
CA VAL A 19 -8.69 -11.46 6.13
C VAL A 19 -8.99 -12.90 5.67
N PRO A 20 -10.25 -13.23 5.36
CA PRO A 20 -10.58 -14.50 4.70
C PRO A 20 -9.83 -14.64 3.36
N GLU A 21 -9.28 -15.82 3.08
CA GLU A 21 -8.46 -16.05 1.88
C GLU A 21 -9.16 -15.68 0.58
N LYS A 22 -10.47 -15.96 0.48
CA LYS A 22 -11.30 -15.58 -0.66
C LYS A 22 -11.34 -14.07 -0.93
N ASN A 23 -11.05 -13.25 0.08
CA ASN A 23 -11.06 -11.80 -0.02
C ASN A 23 -9.68 -11.20 -0.35
N VAL A 24 -8.60 -11.97 -0.18
CA VAL A 24 -7.21 -11.47 -0.27
C VAL A 24 -6.92 -10.75 -1.58
N SER A 25 -7.40 -11.28 -2.70
CA SER A 25 -7.22 -10.67 -4.02
C SER A 25 -7.87 -9.29 -4.13
N PHE A 26 -9.00 -9.05 -3.46
CA PHE A 26 -9.65 -7.74 -3.46
C PHE A 26 -8.85 -6.73 -2.63
N TYR A 27 -8.28 -7.14 -1.51
CA TYR A 27 -7.43 -6.27 -0.70
C TYR A 27 -6.18 -5.86 -1.48
N ALA A 28 -5.52 -6.80 -2.14
CA ALA A 28 -4.39 -6.51 -3.02
C ALA A 28 -4.78 -5.59 -4.19
N TYR A 29 -5.96 -5.79 -4.78
CA TYR A 29 -6.49 -4.95 -5.84
C TYR A 29 -6.67 -3.49 -5.40
N TRP A 30 -7.26 -3.24 -4.24
CA TRP A 30 -7.47 -1.87 -3.76
C TRP A 30 -6.17 -1.13 -3.51
N VAL A 31 -5.17 -1.81 -2.93
CA VAL A 31 -3.84 -1.24 -2.75
C VAL A 31 -3.17 -0.96 -4.08
N SER A 32 -3.24 -1.88 -5.05
CA SER A 32 -2.71 -1.65 -6.40
C SER A 32 -3.38 -0.45 -7.08
N LYS A 33 -4.71 -0.33 -7.00
CA LYS A 33 -5.47 0.83 -7.54
C LYS A 33 -5.03 2.13 -6.86
N PHE A 34 -4.79 2.11 -5.54
CA PHE A 34 -4.29 3.26 -4.81
C PHE A 34 -2.87 3.65 -5.19
N ILE A 35 -1.95 2.69 -5.37
CA ILE A 35 -0.57 2.96 -5.81
C ILE A 35 -0.56 3.67 -7.17
N VAL A 36 -1.45 3.26 -8.10
CA VAL A 36 -1.63 3.97 -9.37
C VAL A 36 -2.14 5.40 -9.15
N PHE A 37 -3.10 5.61 -8.24
CA PHE A 37 -3.60 6.93 -7.86
C PHE A 37 -2.52 7.84 -7.26
N LEU A 38 -1.60 7.29 -6.44
CA LEU A 38 -0.50 8.04 -5.82
C LEU A 38 0.45 8.67 -6.84
N ASN A 39 0.72 7.97 -7.94
CA ASN A 39 1.65 8.43 -8.98
C ASN A 39 1.20 9.76 -9.62
N ASN A 40 -0.09 10.06 -9.59
CA ASN A 40 -0.67 11.29 -10.13
C ASN A 40 -0.79 12.42 -9.09
N ASN A 41 -0.47 12.17 -7.81
CA ASN A 41 -0.76 13.08 -6.68
C ASN A 41 0.43 13.27 -5.72
N LYS A 42 1.65 13.46 -6.25
CA LYS A 42 2.91 13.37 -5.47
C LYS A 42 3.13 14.45 -4.41
N THR A 43 2.37 15.54 -4.40
CA THR A 43 2.58 16.69 -3.49
C THR A 43 1.80 16.64 -2.18
N MET A 44 0.80 15.74 -2.05
CA MET A 44 -0.09 15.69 -0.89
C MET A 44 0.44 14.78 0.23
N SER A 45 -0.01 14.97 1.47
CA SER A 45 0.26 14.01 2.55
C SER A 45 -0.42 12.66 2.27
N LYS A 46 0.06 11.59 2.92
CA LYS A 46 -0.50 10.23 2.75
C LYS A 46 -1.97 10.19 3.15
N GLU A 47 -2.30 10.80 4.28
CA GLU A 47 -3.65 10.85 4.86
C GLU A 47 -4.61 11.54 3.90
N LEU A 48 -4.22 12.71 3.36
CA LEU A 48 -5.02 13.45 2.40
C LEU A 48 -5.19 12.68 1.08
N ARG A 49 -4.20 11.89 0.66
CA ARG A 49 -4.34 11.03 -0.53
C ARG A 49 -5.31 9.88 -0.29
N ILE A 50 -5.31 9.27 0.90
CA ILE A 50 -6.28 8.22 1.28
C ILE A 50 -7.69 8.81 1.26
N GLU A 51 -7.91 9.96 1.92
CA GLU A 51 -9.21 10.64 1.93
C GLU A 51 -9.71 10.95 0.52
N LYS A 52 -8.86 11.53 -0.33
CA LYS A 52 -9.22 11.83 -1.73
C LYS A 52 -9.52 10.59 -2.54
N PHE A 53 -8.76 9.53 -2.37
CA PHE A 53 -9.01 8.27 -3.07
C PHE A 53 -10.36 7.67 -2.67
N LEU A 54 -10.67 7.62 -1.37
CA LEU A 54 -11.96 7.10 -0.89
C LEU A 54 -13.13 8.00 -1.31
N ALA A 55 -12.93 9.32 -1.31
CA ALA A 55 -13.93 10.26 -1.82
C ALA A 55 -14.17 10.05 -3.33
N GLN A 56 -13.12 9.84 -4.12
CA GLN A 56 -13.25 9.50 -5.55
C GLN A 56 -13.99 8.17 -5.74
N LEU A 57 -13.69 7.14 -4.94
CA LEU A 57 -14.42 5.88 -5.01
C LEU A 57 -15.90 6.08 -4.72
N LYS A 58 -16.27 6.88 -3.71
CA LYS A 58 -17.67 7.18 -3.39
C LYS A 58 -18.41 7.91 -4.53
N THR A 59 -17.72 8.77 -5.29
CA THR A 59 -18.32 9.50 -6.40
C THR A 59 -18.36 8.70 -7.70
N GLU A 60 -17.55 7.65 -7.82
CA GLU A 60 -17.66 6.66 -8.89
C GLU A 60 -19.02 5.93 -8.75
N LYS A 61 -19.97 6.19 -9.66
CA LYS A 61 -21.36 5.66 -9.72
C LYS A 61 -21.55 4.14 -9.51
N LYS A 62 -20.48 3.36 -9.41
CA LYS A 62 -20.47 1.90 -9.29
C LYS A 62 -19.93 1.38 -7.97
N ALA A 63 -19.34 2.22 -7.11
CA ALA A 63 -18.82 1.76 -5.84
C ALA A 63 -19.93 1.78 -4.79
N SER A 64 -20.14 0.63 -4.16
CA SER A 64 -21.01 0.50 -2.99
C SER A 64 -20.25 0.85 -1.71
N ASP A 65 -20.97 1.22 -0.64
CA ASP A 65 -20.37 1.61 0.64
C ASP A 65 -19.41 0.54 1.19
N TRP A 66 -19.77 -0.74 1.03
CA TRP A 66 -18.92 -1.85 1.47
C TRP A 66 -17.61 -1.94 0.68
N GLN A 67 -17.59 -1.57 -0.60
CA GLN A 67 -16.36 -1.53 -1.39
C GLN A 67 -15.44 -0.40 -0.94
N VAL A 68 -16.02 0.75 -0.59
CA VAL A 68 -15.26 1.88 -0.04
C VAL A 68 -14.66 1.52 1.33
N HIS A 69 -15.44 0.85 2.17
CA HIS A 69 -14.96 0.33 3.45
C HIS A 69 -13.82 -0.68 3.26
N GLN A 70 -14.01 -1.68 2.39
CA GLN A 70 -12.97 -2.66 2.08
C GLN A 70 -11.70 -2.00 1.53
N ALA A 71 -11.83 -1.00 0.67
CA ALA A 71 -10.68 -0.24 0.17
C ALA A 71 -9.94 0.47 1.30
N ASN A 72 -10.66 1.14 2.22
CA ASN A 72 -10.05 1.79 3.38
C ASN A 72 -9.28 0.79 4.27
N GLU A 73 -9.91 -0.33 4.63
CA GLU A 73 -9.26 -1.38 5.43
C GLU A 73 -8.01 -1.94 4.73
N SER A 74 -8.07 -2.12 3.41
CA SER A 74 -6.93 -2.59 2.61
C SER A 74 -5.73 -1.67 2.72
N LEU A 75 -5.97 -0.35 2.69
CA LEU A 75 -4.93 0.66 2.83
C LEU A 75 -4.36 0.70 4.25
N GLN A 76 -5.20 0.56 5.27
CA GLN A 76 -4.74 0.46 6.66
C GLN A 76 -3.85 -0.77 6.86
N LEU A 77 -4.30 -1.96 6.44
CA LEU A 77 -3.50 -3.18 6.54
C LEU A 77 -2.16 -3.06 5.80
N TYR A 78 -2.17 -2.42 4.64
CA TYR A 78 -0.95 -2.21 3.86
C TYR A 78 0.03 -1.23 4.54
N PHE A 79 -0.42 -0.03 4.91
CA PHE A 79 0.48 1.00 5.46
C PHE A 79 0.84 0.76 6.92
N ASP A 80 -0.09 0.27 7.73
CA ASP A 80 0.10 0.18 9.18
C ASP A 80 0.61 -1.18 9.65
N HIS A 81 0.40 -2.24 8.87
CA HIS A 81 0.83 -3.58 9.28
C HIS A 81 1.87 -4.18 8.33
N PHE A 82 1.65 -4.12 7.02
CA PHE A 82 2.60 -4.65 6.06
C PHE A 82 3.87 -3.80 5.99
N LEU A 83 3.79 -2.53 5.59
CA LEU A 83 4.97 -1.68 5.43
C LEU A 83 5.69 -1.35 6.75
N LYS A 84 4.95 -1.16 7.86
CA LYS A 84 5.56 -0.94 9.19
C LYS A 84 6.18 -2.22 9.78
N GLY A 85 5.62 -3.39 9.50
CA GLY A 85 6.18 -4.68 9.91
C GLY A 85 7.40 -5.08 9.08
N ASP A 86 7.36 -4.81 7.79
CA ASP A 86 8.45 -5.08 6.85
C ASP A 86 9.59 -4.07 6.94
N THR A 87 9.43 -2.89 7.56
CA THR A 87 10.60 -2.01 7.81
C THR A 87 11.70 -2.65 8.64
N THR A 88 11.48 -3.81 9.28
CA THR A 88 12.57 -4.60 9.91
C THR A 88 13.13 -5.66 8.95
N MET A 89 12.28 -6.26 8.12
CA MET A 89 12.66 -7.32 7.16
C MET A 89 13.23 -6.78 5.84
N ILE A 90 12.65 -5.73 5.26
CA ILE A 90 13.20 -4.97 4.14
C ILE A 90 14.52 -4.33 4.57
N TYR A 91 14.65 -3.79 5.78
CA TYR A 91 15.96 -3.29 6.25
C TYR A 91 16.97 -4.44 6.32
N THR A 92 16.62 -5.62 6.83
CA THR A 92 17.59 -6.73 6.91
C THR A 92 17.94 -7.35 5.54
N HIS A 93 17.00 -7.44 4.59
CA HIS A 93 17.30 -7.96 3.24
C HIS A 93 18.00 -6.93 2.37
N VAL A 94 17.56 -5.66 2.41
CA VAL A 94 18.16 -4.58 1.64
C VAL A 94 19.53 -4.18 2.24
N MET A 95 19.73 -4.20 3.56
CA MET A 95 21.05 -3.96 4.18
C MET A 95 22.08 -5.04 3.86
N ARG A 96 21.66 -6.25 3.49
CA ARG A 96 22.56 -7.33 3.07
C ARG A 96 23.09 -7.10 1.65
N ASP A 97 22.29 -6.49 0.78
CA ASP A 97 22.67 -6.12 -0.59
C ASP A 97 23.23 -4.67 -0.69
N MET A 98 23.08 -3.85 0.35
CA MET A 98 23.51 -2.43 0.41
C MET A 98 24.99 -2.19 0.72
N ALA A 99 25.85 -3.21 0.72
CA ALA A 99 27.30 -2.96 0.74
C ALA A 99 27.76 -2.07 -0.44
N ASN A 100 26.95 -1.98 -1.51
CA ASN A 100 27.27 -1.17 -2.71
C ASN A 100 26.12 -0.31 -3.27
N ALA A 101 24.98 -0.12 -2.56
CA ALA A 101 23.84 0.64 -3.11
C ALA A 101 23.68 2.05 -2.51
N PRO A 102 23.25 3.06 -3.30
CA PRO A 102 23.23 4.45 -2.86
C PRO A 102 22.13 4.70 -1.82
N LYS A 103 22.44 5.62 -0.88
CA LYS A 103 21.68 5.98 0.33
C LYS A 103 20.16 5.84 0.18
N SER A 104 19.62 4.85 0.91
CA SER A 104 18.25 4.68 1.43
C SER A 104 17.13 5.50 0.75
N LEU A 105 16.08 4.80 0.30
CA LEU A 105 14.82 5.40 -0.19
C LEU A 105 14.14 6.28 0.87
N LEU A 106 14.33 5.97 2.16
CA LEU A 106 13.88 6.83 3.26
C LEU A 106 14.68 8.14 3.28
N ASP A 107 15.99 8.08 3.08
CA ASP A 107 16.84 9.29 3.00
C ASP A 107 16.42 10.16 1.82
N MET A 108 16.05 9.59 0.67
CA MET A 108 15.55 10.37 -0.46
C MET A 108 14.22 11.07 -0.16
N LEU A 109 13.35 10.45 0.65
CA LEU A 109 12.08 11.04 1.08
C LEU A 109 12.27 12.15 2.13
N TYR A 110 13.29 12.06 2.97
CA TYR A 110 13.58 13.05 4.02
C TYR A 110 14.59 14.14 3.61
N LYS A 111 15.36 13.95 2.55
CA LYS A 111 16.38 14.93 2.06
C LYS A 111 15.78 16.13 1.32
N GLY A 112 14.49 16.12 1.00
CA GLY A 112 13.78 17.25 0.37
C GLY A 112 13.31 18.35 1.33
N LYS A 113 13.63 18.26 2.63
CA LYS A 113 13.36 19.32 3.61
C LYS A 113 14.67 20.03 4.00
N LYS A 114 15.16 20.89 3.13
CA LYS A 114 16.02 22.03 3.47
C LYS A 114 15.64 23.20 2.58
#